data_AF-A0A3E4VZ20-F1
#
_entry.id   AF-A0A3E4VZ20-F1
#
_cell.length_a   1.000
_cell.length_b   1.000
_cell.length_c   1.000
_cell.angle_alpha   90.00
_cell.angle_beta   90.00
_cell.angle_gamma   90.00
#
_symmetry.space_group_name_H-M   'P 1'
#
loop_
_entity.id
_entity.type
_entity.pdbx_description
1 polymer ?
#
loop_
_entity_poly.entity_id
_entity_poly.type
_entity_poly.pdbx_seq_one_letter_code
_entity_poly.pdbx_strand_id
1 'polypeptide(L)'
;MAKNFNQGRAERQFKQKLRTMISSAAHTQNIADQAMDLAGQFMTKDAISNSDAYRVLENVSCVCEEAMQVLIEELKKGTRLYEILPDDSDDIKRKAIEEL
;
A
#
# COMPACT_ATOMS: atom_id res chain seq x y z
N MET A 1 -17.85 22.18 22.39
CA MET A 1 -16.78 21.26 22.84
C MET A 1 -15.98 20.82 21.62
N ALA A 2 -14.81 21.41 21.39
CA ALA A 2 -13.90 20.96 20.34
C ALA A 2 -13.24 19.65 20.79
N LYS A 3 -13.42 18.56 20.03
CA LYS A 3 -12.68 17.31 20.28
C LYS A 3 -11.21 17.58 19.99
N ASN A 4 -10.35 17.46 21.00
CA ASN A 4 -8.90 17.48 20.83
C ASN A 4 -8.48 16.35 19.89
N PHE A 5 -8.20 16.70 18.64
CA PHE A 5 -7.71 15.77 17.63
C PHE A 5 -6.30 15.34 18.04
N ASN A 6 -6.15 14.10 18.50
CA ASN A 6 -4.84 13.56 18.83
C ASN A 6 -4.14 13.09 17.55
N GLN A 7 -3.43 14.01 16.91
CA GLN A 7 -2.70 13.82 15.66
C GLN A 7 -1.75 12.61 15.71
N GLY A 8 -1.02 12.43 16.81
CA GLY A 8 -0.10 11.30 16.97
C GLY A 8 -0.82 9.94 17.04
N ARG A 9 -2.03 9.89 17.61
CA ARG A 9 -2.88 8.68 17.57
C ARG A 9 -3.41 8.41 16.15
N ALA A 10 -3.86 9.46 15.45
CA ALA A 10 -4.38 9.34 14.09
C ALA A 10 -3.30 8.83 13.11
N GLU A 11 -2.08 9.35 13.19
CA GLU A 11 -0.96 8.93 12.35
C GLU A 11 -0.58 7.45 12.59
N ARG A 12 -0.50 7.01 13.85
CA ARG A 12 -0.22 5.61 14.18
C ARG A 12 -1.29 4.67 13.63
N GLN A 13 -2.57 5.06 13.75
CA GLN A 13 -3.69 4.28 13.22
C GLN A 13 -3.64 4.22 11.69
N PHE A 14 -3.32 5.32 11.02
CA PHE A 14 -3.15 5.35 9.58
C PHE A 14 -2.03 4.42 9.12
N LYS A 15 -0.83 4.52 9.71
CA LYS A 15 0.31 3.64 9.41
C LYS A 15 -0.02 2.16 9.64
N GLN A 16 -0.77 1.85 10.70
CA GLN A 16 -1.19 0.49 10.97
C GLN A 16 -2.15 -0.04 9.91
N LYS A 17 -3.18 0.74 9.54
CA LYS A 17 -4.13 0.35 8.49
C LYS A 17 -3.43 0.15 7.15
N LEU A 18 -2.49 1.03 6.81
CA LEU A 18 -1.70 0.92 5.59
C LEU A 18 -0.88 -0.37 5.56
N ARG A 19 -0.17 -0.70 6.65
CA ARG A 19 0.54 -1.99 6.76
C ARG A 19 -0.40 -3.17 6.58
N THR A 20 -1.57 -3.14 7.21
CA THR A 20 -2.58 -4.20 7.05
C THR A 20 -3.04 -4.34 5.61
N MET A 21 -3.33 -3.24 4.91
CA MET A 21 -3.73 -3.28 3.48
C MET A 21 -2.63 -3.89 2.60
N ILE A 22 -1.37 -3.47 2.79
CA ILE A 22 -0.23 -4.03 2.05
C ILE A 22 -0.10 -5.53 2.31
N SER A 23 -0.16 -5.95 3.58
CA SER A 23 -0.10 -7.36 3.94
C SER A 23 -1.26 -8.18 3.36
N SER A 24 -2.47 -7.62 3.32
CA SER A 24 -3.63 -8.28 2.72
C SER A 24 -3.47 -8.46 1.22
N ALA A 25 -3.05 -7.42 0.48
CA ALA A 25 -2.82 -7.51 -0.97
C ALA A 25 -1.74 -8.56 -1.29
N ALA A 26 -0.60 -8.52 -0.58
CA ALA A 26 0.47 -9.49 -0.76
C ALA A 26 0.02 -10.93 -0.45
N HIS A 27 -0.76 -11.13 0.61
CA HIS A 27 -1.28 -12.45 0.96
C HIS A 27 -2.28 -12.98 -0.08
N THR A 28 -3.13 -12.12 -0.62
CA THR A 28 -4.07 -12.50 -1.69
C THR A 28 -3.32 -12.88 -2.96
N GLN A 29 -2.30 -12.11 -3.36
CA GLN A 29 -1.44 -12.47 -4.50
C GLN A 29 -0.78 -13.82 -4.31
N ASN A 30 -0.16 -14.07 -3.15
CA ASN A 30 0.48 -15.34 -2.85
C ASN A 30 -0.47 -16.53 -2.94
N ILE A 31 -1.74 -16.39 -2.53
CA ILE A 31 -2.75 -17.44 -2.70
C ILE A 31 -3.05 -17.68 -4.18
N ALA A 32 -3.21 -16.61 -4.96
CA ALA A 32 -3.48 -16.72 -6.38
C ALA A 32 -2.33 -17.44 -7.11
N ASP A 33 -1.09 -17.05 -6.82
CA ASP A 33 0.11 -17.67 -7.40
C ASP A 33 0.23 -19.15 -7.01
N GLN A 34 0.02 -19.49 -5.73
CA GLN A 34 0.00 -20.88 -5.29
C GLN A 34 -1.09 -21.72 -5.97
N ALA A 35 -2.27 -21.15 -6.18
CA ALA A 35 -3.35 -21.84 -6.87
C ALA A 35 -3.02 -22.05 -8.36
N MET A 36 -2.36 -21.10 -9.00
CA MET A 36 -1.87 -21.23 -10.38
C MET A 36 -0.76 -22.28 -10.49
N ASP A 37 0.18 -22.33 -9.54
CA ASP A 37 1.23 -23.35 -9.48
C ASP A 37 0.63 -24.75 -9.31
N LEU A 38 -0.35 -24.91 -8.42
CA LEU A 38 -1.07 -26.18 -8.23
C LEU A 38 -1.83 -26.59 -9.49
N ALA A 39 -2.51 -25.65 -10.15
CA ALA A 39 -3.17 -25.93 -11.43
C ALA A 39 -2.16 -26.41 -12.48
N GLY A 40 -0.96 -25.81 -12.54
CA GLY A 40 0.14 -26.26 -13.39
C GLY A 40 0.62 -27.70 -13.14
N GLN A 41 0.47 -28.20 -11.91
CA GLN A 41 0.85 -29.57 -11.53
C GLN A 41 -0.19 -30.62 -11.89
N PHE A 42 -1.48 -30.26 -11.87
CA PHE A 42 -2.59 -31.21 -12.01
C PHE A 42 -3.38 -31.08 -13.32
N MET A 43 -3.24 -29.97 -14.04
CA MET A 43 -3.97 -29.71 -15.28
C MET A 43 -3.02 -29.70 -16.49
N THR A 44 -3.51 -30.14 -17.64
CA THR A 44 -2.77 -30.02 -18.91
C THR A 44 -2.77 -28.55 -19.37
N LYS A 45 -1.85 -28.20 -20.28
CA LYS A 45 -1.80 -26.86 -20.88
C LYS A 45 -3.11 -26.46 -21.56
N ASP A 46 -3.77 -27.40 -22.25
CA ASP A 46 -5.06 -27.15 -22.90
C ASP A 46 -6.19 -26.94 -21.88
N ALA A 47 -6.14 -27.64 -20.75
CA ALA A 47 -7.12 -27.46 -19.68
C ALA A 47 -6.92 -26.10 -18.97
N ILE A 48 -5.67 -25.68 -18.77
CA ILE A 48 -5.34 -24.36 -18.17
C ILE A 48 -5.76 -23.22 -19.10
N SER A 49 -5.43 -23.30 -20.39
CA SER A 49 -5.74 -22.24 -21.36
C SER A 49 -7.24 -22.02 -21.58
N ASN A 50 -8.06 -23.06 -21.33
CA ASN A 50 -9.51 -23.01 -21.42
C ASN A 50 -10.21 -22.89 -20.05
N SER A 51 -9.47 -22.59 -18.97
CA SER A 51 -10.02 -22.49 -17.62
C SER A 51 -10.31 -21.04 -17.24
N ASP A 52 -11.58 -20.67 -17.18
CA ASP A 52 -12.01 -19.36 -16.67
C ASP A 52 -11.55 -19.13 -15.23
N ALA A 53 -11.53 -20.19 -14.41
CA ALA A 53 -11.03 -20.11 -13.03
C ALA A 53 -9.54 -19.74 -12.98
N TYR A 54 -8.72 -20.31 -13.87
CA TYR A 54 -7.30 -19.97 -13.96
C TYR A 54 -7.10 -18.52 -14.39
N ARG A 55 -7.88 -18.04 -15.39
CA ARG A 55 -7.84 -16.64 -15.83
C ARG A 55 -8.24 -15.67 -14.71
N VAL A 56 -9.21 -16.05 -13.88
CA VAL A 56 -9.59 -15.24 -12.71
C VAL A 56 -8.44 -15.19 -11.69
N LEU A 57 -7.72 -16.29 -11.46
CA LEU A 57 -6.56 -16.31 -10.57
C LEU A 57 -5.43 -15.42 -11.09
N GLU A 58 -5.13 -15.48 -12.40
CA GLU A 58 -4.16 -14.60 -13.06
C GLU A 58 -4.53 -13.12 -12.87
N ASN A 59 -5.80 -12.77 -13.15
CA ASN A 59 -6.31 -11.42 -12.94
C ASN A 59 -6.19 -10.96 -11.49
N VAL A 60 -6.46 -11.83 -10.52
CA VAL A 60 -6.30 -11.51 -9.09
C VAL A 60 -4.85 -11.23 -8.74
N SER A 61 -3.91 -12.03 -9.25
CA SER A 61 -2.47 -11.81 -9.05
C SER A 61 -2.04 -10.46 -9.64
N CYS A 62 -2.44 -10.16 -10.89
CA CYS A 62 -2.14 -8.89 -11.55
C CYS A 62 -2.71 -7.68 -10.78
N VAL A 63 -3.97 -7.72 -10.36
CA VAL A 63 -4.58 -6.60 -9.62
C VAL A 63 -3.91 -6.38 -8.26
N CYS A 64 -3.44 -7.43 -7.59
CA CYS A 64 -2.67 -7.28 -6.36
C CYS A 64 -1.32 -6.61 -6.61
N GLU A 65 -0.65 -6.95 -7.72
CA GLU A 65 0.59 -6.29 -8.11
C GLU A 65 0.37 -4.80 -8.41
N GLU A 66 -0.63 -4.47 -9.23
CA GLU A 66 -1.02 -3.09 -9.54
C GLU A 66 -1.35 -2.29 -8.27
N ALA A 67 -2.13 -2.89 -7.36
CA ALA A 67 -2.47 -2.25 -6.09
C ALA A 67 -1.23 -1.97 -5.23
N MET A 68 -0.26 -2.89 -5.18
CA MET A 68 1.00 -2.66 -4.47
C MET A 68 1.85 -1.56 -5.13
N GLN A 69 1.90 -1.51 -6.46
CA GLN A 69 2.61 -0.45 -7.19
C GLN A 69 2.01 0.92 -6.86
N VAL A 70 0.69 1.07 -6.92
CA VAL A 70 -0.02 2.30 -6.54
C VAL A 70 0.30 2.69 -5.09
N LEU A 71 0.24 1.75 -4.15
CA LEU A 71 0.57 2.01 -2.74
C LEU A 71 2.01 2.49 -2.56
N ILE A 72 2.97 1.92 -3.29
CA ILE A 72 4.38 2.32 -3.25
C ILE A 72 4.55 3.74 -3.82
N GLU A 73 3.89 4.06 -4.93
CA GLU A 73 3.93 5.40 -5.53
C GLU A 73 3.36 6.48 -4.60
N GLU A 74 2.21 6.21 -3.99
CA GLU A 74 1.60 7.13 -3.02
C GLU A 74 2.47 7.30 -1.77
N LEU A 75 3.10 6.23 -1.29
CA LEU A 75 4.06 6.31 -0.19
C LEU A 75 5.29 7.17 -0.56
N LYS A 76 5.81 7.03 -1.78
CA LYS A 76 6.90 7.88 -2.29
C LYS A 76 6.49 9.35 -2.34
N LYS A 77 5.28 9.67 -2.83
CA LYS A 77 4.74 11.05 -2.83
C LYS A 77 4.61 11.61 -1.41
N GLY A 78 4.07 10.81 -0.49
CA GLY A 78 3.94 11.15 0.93
C GLY A 78 5.28 11.39 1.62
N THR A 79 6.30 10.64 1.23
CA THR A 79 7.67 10.82 1.72
C THR A 79 8.23 12.13 1.15
N ARG A 80 8.10 12.39 -0.15
CA ARG A 80 8.63 13.61 -0.79
C ARG A 80 7.91 14.92 -0.45
N LEU A 81 6.86 14.89 0.38
CA LEU A 81 6.15 16.10 0.81
C LEU A 81 7.07 17.09 1.53
N TYR A 82 8.09 16.64 2.26
CA TYR A 82 9.09 17.53 2.88
C TYR A 82 10.03 18.22 1.87
N GLU A 83 10.07 17.77 0.62
CA GLU A 83 10.90 18.35 -0.46
C GLU A 83 10.12 19.41 -1.27
N ILE A 84 8.79 19.42 -1.17
CA ILE A 84 7.88 20.23 -1.99
C ILE A 84 7.21 21.32 -1.14
N LEU A 85 7.13 21.14 0.17
CA LEU A 85 6.70 22.21 1.06
C LEU A 85 7.75 23.32 1.05
N PRO A 86 7.37 24.58 0.75
CA PRO A 86 8.27 25.70 0.90
C PRO A 86 8.76 25.75 2.34
N ASP A 87 10.01 26.18 2.51
CA ASP A 87 10.75 26.23 3.76
C ASP A 87 10.15 27.27 4.73
N ASP A 88 8.91 27.07 5.18
CA ASP A 88 8.27 27.85 6.25
C ASP A 88 8.90 27.52 7.63
N SER A 89 10.10 26.91 7.64
CA SER A 89 10.86 26.62 8.84
C SER A 89 11.48 27.87 9.46
N ASP A 90 11.53 28.99 8.74
CA ASP A 90 12.08 30.24 9.27
C ASP A 90 11.18 30.89 10.35
N ASP A 91 9.85 30.82 10.21
CA ASP A 91 8.93 31.38 11.22
C ASP A 91 8.86 30.54 12.50
N ILE A 92 9.03 29.22 12.38
CA ILE A 92 9.08 28.31 13.53
C ILE A 92 10.43 28.40 14.25
N LYS A 93 11.53 28.56 13.50
CA LYS A 93 12.88 28.76 14.07
C LYS A 93 13.00 30.13 14.75
N ARG A 94 12.41 31.21 14.18
CA ARG A 94 12.43 32.56 14.79
C ARG A 94 11.70 32.60 16.13
N LYS A 95 10.51 31.99 16.22
CA LYS A 95 9.77 31.91 17.50
C LYS A 95 10.52 31.18 18.61
N ALA A 96 11.33 30.18 18.26
CA ALA A 96 12.14 29.44 19.24
C ALA A 96 13.37 30.21 19.74
N ILE A 97 13.79 31.28 19.04
CA ILE A 97 14.96 32.10 19.41
C ILE A 97 14.52 33.34 20.23
N GLU A 98 13.32 33.88 20.00
CA GLU A 98 12.79 35.01 20.77
C GLU A 98 12.28 34.64 22.18
N GLU A 99 12.13 33.33 22.46
CA GLU A 99 11.74 32.81 23.78
C GLU A 99 12.94 32.36 24.65
N LEU A 100 14.18 32.68 24.24
CA LEU A 100 15.43 32.52 25.01
C LEU A 100 15.97 33.88 25.48
#